data_AF-A0A831KPP3-F1
#
_entry.id   AF-A0A831KPP3-F1
#
_cell.length_a   1.000
_cell.length_b   1.000
_cell.length_c   1.000
_cell.angle_alpha   90.00
_cell.angle_beta   90.00
_cell.angle_gamma   90.00
#
_symmetry.space_group_name_H-M   'P 1'
#
loop_
_entity.id
_entity.type
_entity.pdbx_description
1 polymer ?
#
loop_
_entity_poly.entity_id
_entity_poly.type
_entity_poly.pdbx_seq_one_letter_code
_entity_poly.pdbx_strand_id
1 'polypeptide(L)'
;MLWNAFLLALREIRRNLMRSSLTSLGIVIGVAAVITMVTLGRGATKKVKEQIASLGTNLLVVRPGQGFRGHGGVRGTAKPFDVKDTEAIEREIPGIEGVAPTAGAPIQAILGNRNWSTMVTGSTNAFMEE
;
A
#
# COMPACT_ATOMS: atom_id res chain seq x y z
N MET A 1 -16.04 19.75 51.68
CA MET A 1 -16.43 20.80 50.71
C MET A 1 -16.59 20.24 49.30
N LEU A 2 -15.53 19.69 48.66
CA LEU A 2 -15.61 19.12 47.31
C LEU A 2 -16.59 17.94 47.15
N TRP A 3 -16.67 17.06 48.15
CA TRP A 3 -17.61 15.91 48.14
C TRP A 3 -19.08 16.33 48.06
N ASN A 4 -19.46 17.33 48.87
CA ASN A 4 -20.83 17.85 48.87
C ASN A 4 -21.15 18.58 47.55
N ALA A 5 -20.18 19.26 46.95
CA ALA A 5 -20.35 19.91 45.64
C ALA A 5 -20.60 18.88 44.51
N PHE A 6 -19.88 17.76 44.51
CA PHE A 6 -20.07 16.67 43.56
C PHE A 6 -21.47 16.02 43.69
N LEU A 7 -21.90 15.76 44.94
CA LEU A 7 -23.24 15.24 45.23
C LEU A 7 -24.35 16.21 44.78
N LEU A 8 -24.16 17.52 45.00
CA LEU A 8 -25.09 18.54 44.52
C LEU A 8 -25.17 18.56 42.98
N ALA A 9 -24.03 18.49 42.29
CA ALA A 9 -23.98 18.49 40.83
C ALA A 9 -24.72 17.27 40.23
N LEU A 10 -24.54 16.07 40.79
CA LEU A 10 -25.27 14.87 40.35
C LEU A 10 -26.79 15.01 40.55
N ARG A 11 -27.21 15.64 41.65
CA ARG A 11 -28.62 15.85 41.96
C ARG A 11 -29.28 16.84 41.00
N GLU A 12 -28.57 17.90 40.61
CA GLU A 12 -29.04 18.86 39.61
C GLU A 12 -29.13 18.25 38.20
N ILE A 13 -28.17 17.41 37.80
CA ILE A 13 -28.21 16.67 36.53
C ILE A 13 -29.45 15.75 36.48
N ARG A 14 -29.76 15.06 37.58
CA ARG A 14 -30.97 14.22 37.66
C ARG A 14 -32.26 15.03 37.65
N ARG A 15 -32.25 16.27 38.14
CA ARG A 15 -33.43 17.15 38.14
C ARG A 15 -33.76 17.68 36.74
N ASN A 16 -32.75 17.92 35.90
CA ASN A 16 -32.90 18.45 34.55
C ASN A 16 -32.39 17.47 33.46
N LEU A 17 -32.88 16.22 33.52
CA LEU A 17 -32.48 15.12 32.63
C LEU A 17 -32.48 15.48 31.13
N MET A 18 -33.52 16.15 30.62
CA MET A 18 -33.60 16.52 29.20
C MET A 18 -32.53 17.53 28.78
N ARG A 19 -32.25 18.53 29.64
CA ARG A 19 -31.26 19.56 29.31
C ARG A 19 -29.86 18.97 29.40
N SER A 20 -29.57 18.21 30.46
CA SER A 20 -28.27 17.57 30.67
C SER A 20 -27.96 16.48 29.64
N SER A 21 -28.97 15.75 29.15
CA SER A 21 -28.77 14.75 28.09
C SER A 21 -28.47 15.42 26.74
N LEU A 22 -29.22 16.46 26.35
CA LEU A 22 -29.00 17.18 25.09
C LEU A 22 -27.61 17.82 25.03
N THR A 23 -27.15 18.44 26.13
CA THR A 23 -25.81 19.05 26.17
C THR A 23 -24.70 18.01 26.09
N SER A 24 -24.85 16.90 26.80
CA SER A 24 -23.88 15.80 26.77
C SER A 24 -23.83 15.15 25.38
N LEU A 25 -24.99 14.96 24.74
CA LEU A 25 -25.09 14.42 23.38
C LEU A 25 -24.36 15.32 22.37
N GLY A 26 -24.52 16.65 22.48
CA GLY A 26 -23.82 17.60 21.63
C GLY A 26 -22.29 17.50 21.75
N ILE A 27 -21.77 17.34 22.97
CA ILE A 27 -20.33 17.15 23.21
C ILE A 27 -19.87 15.81 22.62
N VAL A 28 -20.60 14.73 22.84
CA VAL A 28 -20.26 13.39 22.32
C VAL A 28 -20.20 13.41 20.79
N ILE A 29 -21.21 13.97 20.13
CA ILE A 29 -21.25 14.05 18.66
C ILE A 29 -20.12 14.95 18.15
N GLY A 30 -19.88 16.10 18.80
CA GLY A 30 -18.81 17.02 18.41
C GLY A 30 -17.42 16.38 18.48
N VAL A 31 -17.11 15.73 19.60
CA VAL A 31 -15.83 15.04 19.78
C VAL A 31 -15.70 13.85 18.83
N ALA A 32 -16.77 13.06 18.66
CA ALA A 32 -16.77 11.92 17.74
C ALA A 32 -16.52 12.34 16.28
N ALA A 33 -17.14 13.43 15.83
CA ALA A 33 -16.95 13.96 14.48
C ALA A 33 -15.49 14.39 14.24
N VAL A 34 -14.89 15.11 15.20
CA VAL A 34 -13.49 15.56 15.12
C VAL A 34 -12.53 14.37 15.10
N ILE A 35 -12.72 13.39 15.99
CA ILE A 35 -11.88 12.18 16.02
C ILE A 35 -11.97 11.46 14.67
N THR A 36 -13.19 11.20 14.20
CA THR A 36 -13.43 10.49 12.93
C THR A 36 -12.74 11.19 11.77
N MET A 37 -12.92 12.50 11.64
CA MET A 37 -12.30 13.30 10.58
C MET A 37 -10.77 13.22 10.62
N VAL A 38 -10.16 13.35 11.80
CA VAL A 38 -8.70 13.31 11.96
C VAL A 38 -8.16 11.91 11.65
N THR A 39 -8.80 10.86 12.15
CA THR A 39 -8.39 9.48 11.87
C THR A 39 -8.52 9.12 10.40
N LEU A 40 -9.62 9.53 9.76
CA LEU A 40 -9.85 9.27 8.35
C LEU A 40 -8.85 10.04 7.48
N GLY A 41 -8.61 11.32 7.80
CA GLY A 41 -7.64 12.14 7.09
C GLY A 41 -6.24 11.55 7.16
N ARG A 42 -5.77 11.19 8.36
CA ARG A 42 -4.46 10.53 8.55
C ARG A 42 -4.39 9.18 7.83
N GLY A 43 -5.44 8.37 7.89
CA GLY A 43 -5.52 7.08 7.20
C GLY A 43 -5.46 7.23 5.68
N ALA A 44 -6.19 8.20 5.12
CA ALA A 44 -6.18 8.50 3.70
C ALA A 44 -4.80 8.99 3.25
N THR A 45 -4.18 9.92 3.98
CA THR A 45 -2.82 10.40 3.67
C THR A 45 -1.80 9.26 3.73
N LYS A 46 -1.89 8.38 4.74
CA LYS A 46 -1.00 7.21 4.84
C LYS A 46 -1.18 6.28 3.65
N LYS A 47 -2.42 5.96 3.28
CA LYS A 47 -2.71 5.10 2.12
C LYS A 47 -2.19 5.69 0.82
N VAL A 48 -2.39 6.99 0.60
CA VAL A 48 -1.87 7.68 -0.59
C VAL A 48 -0.34 7.66 -0.58
N LYS A 49 0.29 7.90 0.58
CA LYS A 49 1.76 7.83 0.70
C LYS A 49 2.28 6.41 0.41
N GLU A 50 1.63 5.37 0.90
CA GLU A 50 1.98 3.97 0.60
C GLU A 50 1.78 3.64 -0.87
N GLN A 51 0.69 4.12 -1.50
CA GLN A 51 0.48 3.94 -2.93
C GLN A 51 1.54 4.67 -3.76
N ILE A 52 1.91 5.89 -3.39
CA ILE A 52 2.99 6.65 -4.04
C ILE A 52 4.34 5.97 -3.81
N ALA A 53 4.60 5.45 -2.61
CA ALA A 53 5.82 4.69 -2.33
C ALA A 53 5.88 3.37 -3.12
N SER A 54 4.74 2.68 -3.27
CA SER A 54 4.62 1.45 -4.08
C SER A 54 4.75 1.70 -5.59
N LEU A 55 4.54 2.93 -6.03
CA LEU A 55 4.87 3.35 -7.40
C LEU A 55 6.38 3.52 -7.59
N GLY A 56 7.18 3.36 -6.53
CA GLY A 56 8.63 3.22 -6.59
C GLY A 56 9.30 4.49 -7.09
N THR A 57 9.66 5.39 -6.18
CA THR A 57 10.55 6.51 -6.52
C THR A 57 11.96 6.08 -6.94
N ASN A 58 12.27 4.76 -6.96
CA ASN A 58 13.56 4.21 -7.33
C ASN A 58 13.50 2.88 -8.13
N LEU A 59 12.37 2.59 -8.80
CA LEU A 59 12.23 1.34 -9.57
C LEU A 59 12.34 1.59 -11.07
N LEU A 60 13.36 1.02 -11.70
CA LEU A 60 13.56 1.08 -13.15
C LEU A 60 13.33 -0.31 -13.76
N VAL A 61 12.20 -0.48 -14.46
CA VAL A 61 11.87 -1.73 -15.14
C VAL A 61 12.37 -1.70 -16.58
N VAL A 62 13.39 -2.51 -16.88
CA VAL A 62 13.95 -2.66 -18.22
C VAL A 62 13.38 -3.92 -18.87
N ARG A 63 12.80 -3.80 -20.08
CA ARG A 63 12.24 -4.94 -20.83
C ARG A 63 12.86 -5.02 -22.24
N PRO A 64 13.22 -6.21 -22.72
CA PRO A 64 13.71 -6.38 -24.07
C PRO A 64 12.52 -6.40 -25.04
N GLY A 65 12.55 -5.53 -26.05
CA GLY A 65 11.50 -5.45 -27.05
C GLY A 65 10.30 -4.60 -26.60
N GLN A 66 9.87 -3.72 -27.52
CA GLN A 66 8.89 -2.66 -27.34
C GLN A 66 9.28 -1.55 -26.35
N GLY A 67 9.96 -0.55 -26.92
CA GLY A 67 9.73 0.83 -26.51
C GLY A 67 8.23 1.15 -26.60
N PHE A 68 7.74 1.84 -25.58
CA PHE A 68 6.34 2.20 -25.34
C PHE A 68 5.78 3.23 -26.35
N ARG A 69 6.12 3.13 -27.65
CA ARG A 69 5.67 4.08 -28.68
C ARG A 69 5.45 3.39 -30.03
N GLY A 70 4.17 3.28 -30.41
CA GLY A 70 3.76 3.13 -31.81
C GLY A 70 2.81 1.97 -32.09
N HIS A 71 1.57 2.30 -32.49
CA HIS A 71 0.72 1.39 -33.24
C HIS A 71 1.43 1.07 -34.58
N GLY A 72 1.90 -0.17 -34.77
CA GLY A 72 2.39 -0.66 -36.06
C GLY A 72 3.88 -0.97 -36.19
N GLY A 73 4.67 -0.92 -35.11
CA GLY A 73 6.07 -1.37 -35.16
C GLY A 73 6.18 -2.90 -35.13
N VAL A 74 6.94 -3.49 -36.06
CA VAL A 74 7.24 -4.93 -36.12
C VAL A 74 7.60 -5.45 -34.73
N ARG A 75 6.88 -6.49 -34.27
CA ARG A 75 7.24 -7.26 -33.06
C ARG A 75 8.55 -8.02 -33.33
N GLY A 76 9.65 -7.29 -33.35
CA GLY A 76 10.98 -7.89 -33.30
C GLY A 76 11.09 -8.59 -31.96
N THR A 77 11.24 -9.91 -31.97
CA THR A 77 11.75 -10.69 -30.84
C THR A 77 13.13 -10.13 -30.49
N ALA A 78 13.17 -9.13 -29.63
CA ALA A 78 14.42 -8.66 -29.06
C ALA A 78 15.05 -9.82 -28.31
N LYS A 79 16.38 -9.93 -28.39
CA LYS A 79 17.11 -10.95 -27.65
C LYS A 79 16.81 -10.77 -26.16
N PRO A 80 16.39 -11.84 -25.43
CA PRO A 80 16.24 -11.79 -23.99
C PRO A 80 17.56 -11.36 -23.32
N PHE A 81 17.45 -10.66 -22.18
CA PHE A 81 18.61 -10.34 -21.36
C PHE A 81 19.30 -11.62 -20.87
N ASP A 82 20.62 -11.59 -20.80
CA ASP A 82 21.43 -12.64 -20.20
C ASP A 82 21.74 -12.29 -18.73
N VAL A 83 22.11 -13.29 -17.94
CA VAL A 83 22.46 -13.09 -16.52
C VAL A 83 23.69 -12.16 -16.40
N LYS A 84 24.61 -12.24 -17.36
CA LYS A 84 25.78 -11.34 -17.44
C LYS A 84 25.42 -9.87 -17.59
N ASP A 85 24.28 -9.56 -18.20
CA ASP A 85 23.82 -8.17 -18.34
C ASP A 85 23.41 -7.60 -16.97
N THR A 86 22.90 -8.46 -16.07
CA THR A 86 22.53 -8.08 -14.70
C THR A 86 23.79 -7.73 -13.88
N GLU A 87 24.82 -8.56 -13.94
CA GLU A 87 26.10 -8.34 -13.26
C GLU A 87 26.84 -7.09 -13.80
N ALA A 88 26.72 -6.83 -15.11
CA ALA A 88 27.29 -5.63 -15.72
C ALA A 88 26.60 -4.35 -15.21
N ILE A 89 25.27 -4.34 -15.11
CA ILE A 89 24.49 -3.20 -14.60
C ILE A 89 24.85 -2.89 -13.15
N GLU A 90 24.95 -3.91 -12.30
CA GLU A 90 25.32 -3.76 -10.89
C GLU A 90 26.74 -3.19 -10.73
N ARG A 91 27.69 -3.61 -11.57
CA ARG A 91 29.09 -3.15 -11.52
C ARG A 91 29.27 -1.73 -12.09
N GLU A 92 28.60 -1.42 -13.19
CA GLU A 92 28.89 -0.22 -13.99
C GLU A 92 28.06 1.00 -13.60
N ILE A 93 26.90 0.81 -12.95
CA ILE A 93 26.02 1.92 -12.57
C ILE A 93 26.13 2.19 -11.06
N PRO A 94 26.81 3.28 -10.63
CA PRO A 94 26.87 3.65 -9.24
C PRO A 94 25.51 4.20 -8.75
N GLY A 95 25.05 3.73 -7.58
CA GLY A 95 23.82 4.19 -6.93
C GLY A 95 22.61 3.25 -7.06
N ILE A 96 22.80 2.06 -7.61
CA ILE A 96 21.79 0.99 -7.61
C ILE A 96 21.90 0.20 -6.29
N GLU A 97 20.77 0.00 -5.61
CA GLU A 97 20.70 -0.79 -4.37
C GLU A 97 20.66 -2.30 -4.65
N GLY A 98 20.06 -2.70 -5.76
CA GLY A 98 20.08 -4.08 -6.25
C GLY A 98 19.48 -4.20 -7.65
N VAL A 99 19.77 -5.31 -8.32
CA VAL A 99 19.17 -5.65 -9.62
C VAL A 99 18.50 -7.03 -9.52
N ALA A 100 17.22 -7.10 -9.84
CA ALA A 100 16.44 -8.33 -9.82
C ALA A 100 16.03 -8.74 -11.25
N PRO A 101 16.72 -9.72 -11.88
CA PRO A 101 16.30 -10.24 -13.18
C PRO A 101 15.04 -11.09 -13.01
N THR A 102 14.01 -10.80 -13.80
CA THR A 102 12.72 -11.52 -13.74
C THR A 102 12.42 -12.22 -15.06
N ALA A 103 12.06 -13.51 -14.98
CA ALA A 103 11.64 -14.30 -16.12
C ALA A 103 10.31 -15.01 -15.81
N GLY A 104 9.29 -14.76 -16.62
CA GLY A 104 7.96 -15.32 -16.43
C GLY A 104 7.57 -16.28 -17.54
N ALA A 105 7.06 -17.47 -17.20
CA ALA A 105 6.48 -18.40 -18.17
C ALA A 105 5.13 -18.94 -17.68
N PRO A 106 4.10 -19.01 -18.54
CA PRO A 106 2.86 -19.70 -18.21
C PRO A 106 3.13 -21.20 -18.11
N ILE A 107 2.74 -21.82 -17.01
CA ILE A 107 2.84 -23.26 -16.79
C ILE A 107 1.50 -23.80 -16.30
N GLN A 108 1.23 -25.06 -16.59
CA GLN A 108 0.09 -25.77 -16.00
C GLN A 108 0.55 -26.47 -14.72
N ALA A 109 0.09 -25.98 -13.57
CA ALA A 109 0.28 -26.65 -12.30
C ALA A 109 -0.68 -27.84 -12.21
N ILE A 110 -0.15 -29.05 -12.01
CA ILE A 110 -0.93 -30.28 -11.89
C ILE A 110 -0.71 -30.84 -10.48
N LEU A 111 -1.80 -31.03 -9.74
CA LEU A 111 -1.80 -31.67 -8.42
C LEU A 111 -2.92 -32.72 -8.38
N GLY A 112 -2.54 -34.00 -8.48
CA GLY A 112 -3.49 -35.11 -8.58
C GLY A 112 -4.41 -34.96 -9.79
N ASN A 113 -5.72 -34.97 -9.57
CA ASN A 113 -6.75 -34.80 -10.62
C ASN A 113 -7.12 -33.32 -10.90
N ARG A 114 -6.36 -32.35 -10.38
CA ARG A 114 -6.61 -30.91 -10.61
C ARG A 114 -5.49 -30.32 -11.46
N ASN A 115 -5.87 -29.59 -12.50
CA ASN A 115 -4.94 -28.77 -13.28
C ASN A 115 -5.36 -27.30 -13.18
N TRP A 116 -4.37 -26.40 -13.17
CA TRP A 116 -4.59 -24.96 -13.13
C TRP A 116 -3.50 -24.27 -13.94
N SER A 117 -3.89 -23.36 -14.84
CA SER A 117 -2.92 -22.53 -15.57
C SER A 117 -2.46 -21.40 -14.67
N THR A 118 -1.16 -21.35 -14.37
CA THR A 118 -0.54 -20.32 -13.54
C THR A 118 0.67 -19.71 -14.23
N MET A 119 1.10 -18.54 -13.78
CA MET A 119 2.33 -17.90 -14.25
C MET A 119 3.43 -18.15 -13.22
N VAL A 120 4.53 -18.76 -13.65
CA VAL A 120 5.73 -18.90 -12.81
C VAL A 120 6.67 -17.76 -13.14
N THR A 121 7.03 -16.99 -12.13
CA THR A 121 8.06 -15.96 -12.21
C THR A 121 9.31 -16.45 -11.49
N GLY A 122 10.39 -16.66 -12.23
CA GLY A 122 11.73 -16.86 -11.68
C GLY A 122 12.40 -15.51 -11.45
N SER A 123 13.01 -15.34 -10.28
CA SER A 123 13.77 -14.14 -9.93
C SER A 123 14.85 -14.47 -8.88
N THR A 124 15.70 -13.51 -8.54
CA THR A 124 16.69 -13.61 -7.46
C THR A 124 16.10 -13.18 -6.12
N ASN A 125 16.82 -13.44 -5.01
CA ASN A 125 16.38 -13.05 -3.67
C ASN A 125 16.15 -11.53 -3.53
N ALA A 126 16.89 -10.72 -4.31
CA ALA A 126 16.71 -9.26 -4.35
C ALA A 126 15.28 -8.83 -4.74
N PHE A 127 14.51 -9.69 -5.43
CA PHE A 127 13.10 -9.42 -5.75
C PHE A 127 12.15 -9.53 -4.55
N MET A 128 12.55 -10.24 -3.49
CA MET A 128 11.75 -10.43 -2.28
C MET A 128 12.10 -9.45 -1.17
N GLU A 129 13.24 -8.76 -1.30
CA GLU A 129 13.74 -7.78 -0.32
C GLU A 129 13.27 -6.35 -0.61
N GLU A 130 12.56 -6.15 -1.73
CA GLU A 130 11.92 -4.89 -2.15
C GLU A 130 10.46 -4.78 -1.64
#